data_AF-G0AIN9-F1
#
_entry.id   AF-G0AIN9-F1
#
_cell.length_a   1.000
_cell.length_b   1.000
_cell.length_c   1.000
_cell.angle_alpha   90.00
_cell.angle_beta   90.00
_cell.angle_gamma   90.00
#
_symmetry.space_group_name_H-M   'P 1'
#
loop_
_entity.id
_entity.type
_entity.pdbx_description
1 polymer ?
#
loop_
_entity_poly.entity_id
_entity_poly.type
_entity_poly.pdbx_seq_one_letter_code
_entity_poly.pdbx_strand_id
1 'polypeptide(L)'
;MSIETLYQGVEESRKAIDETYTYLIKGQYDLNSPRSNIEGQTIEQLYRRATVVFETFLAIRPGDENTVGWSVLSAGEAEVLAAFANIQNQATAINNAIRLTGLDEFTIRDANNNFAFSFFVGEANAANVDVSAFFIQINTSLNRLLTMVSILLSLCKANSVVDLSERATSLREVVRETESIRNEARKLSKSAEQSANQSVVHQTAIEELLRQATLSLSKLQASQQQGNTDVGSVTALVEKIRTVGGNADSLEQQIDAYKSKFDAFQTLLDARNTDFAQFVTNTTTAEQANIKRDGEIDRLTKLADFMIRGATTAGLAKSMEDARERYENRMDGARKGFYFAVILLVVSAIPLVGHLLPGLFGSWFPVFDGKVDGSPYAAFGKIVLLLPATWLTAFFTKSYADFFHLEREYAHKAALAMSIDGFKRQAPTYEEEITAEVFMEIRTNPANRLGTEPASHPLYDVLSKVVGKVLEKKGEVKKDGA
;
A
#
# COMPACT_ATOMS: atom_id res chain seq x y z
N MET A 1 0.82 18.58 -123.47
CA MET A 1 -0.64 18.44 -123.24
C MET A 1 -1.36 19.51 -124.07
N SER A 2 -2.70 19.66 -124.10
CA SER A 2 -3.29 20.85 -124.75
C SER A 2 -3.41 22.03 -123.78
N ILE A 3 -3.35 23.26 -124.29
CA ILE A 3 -3.61 24.49 -123.51
C ILE A 3 -4.93 24.37 -122.75
N GLU A 4 -5.98 23.87 -123.42
CA GLU A 4 -7.31 23.70 -122.85
C GLU A 4 -7.30 22.80 -121.63
N THR A 5 -6.53 21.71 -121.65
CA THR A 5 -6.48 20.76 -120.53
C THR A 5 -5.86 21.39 -119.28
N LEU A 6 -4.77 22.16 -119.44
CA LEU A 6 -4.14 22.89 -118.34
C LEU A 6 -5.10 23.89 -117.72
N TYR A 7 -5.70 24.73 -118.56
CA TYR A 7 -6.56 25.82 -118.09
C TYR A 7 -7.91 25.35 -117.56
N GLN A 8 -8.43 24.23 -118.07
CA GLN A 8 -9.54 23.53 -117.44
C GLN A 8 -9.19 23.10 -116.02
N GLY A 9 -8.00 22.52 -115.80
CA GLY A 9 -7.54 22.15 -114.46
C GLY A 9 -7.40 23.34 -113.50
N VAL A 10 -6.96 24.51 -113.99
CA VAL A 10 -6.91 25.75 -113.20
C VAL A 10 -8.31 26.18 -112.76
N GLU A 11 -9.25 26.24 -113.69
CA GLU A 11 -10.64 26.66 -113.41
C GLU A 11 -11.36 25.69 -112.48
N GLU A 12 -11.18 24.38 -112.67
CA GLU A 12 -11.77 23.36 -111.79
C GLU A 12 -11.20 23.44 -110.36
N SER A 13 -9.89 23.68 -110.22
CA SER A 13 -9.24 23.88 -108.92
C SER A 13 -9.75 25.14 -108.21
N ARG A 14 -9.87 26.24 -108.96
CA ARG A 14 -10.42 27.50 -108.48
C ARG A 14 -11.83 27.30 -107.96
N LYS A 15 -12.71 26.69 -108.78
CA LYS A 15 -14.11 26.43 -108.41
C LYS A 15 -14.21 25.60 -107.13
N ALA A 16 -13.37 24.57 -106.97
CA ALA A 16 -13.38 23.73 -105.77
C ALA A 16 -12.99 24.52 -104.50
N ILE A 17 -11.98 25.39 -104.59
CA ILE A 17 -11.55 26.26 -103.48
C ILE A 17 -12.58 27.34 -103.15
N ASP A 18 -13.18 27.98 -104.16
CA ASP A 18 -14.24 28.97 -103.99
C ASP A 18 -15.45 28.35 -103.27
N GLU A 19 -15.78 27.10 -103.60
CA GLU A 19 -16.83 26.33 -102.93
C GLU A 19 -16.47 26.01 -101.47
N THR A 20 -15.22 25.59 -101.20
CA THR A 20 -14.75 25.38 -99.81
C THR A 20 -14.88 26.66 -98.99
N TYR A 21 -14.39 27.78 -99.52
CA TYR A 21 -14.46 29.07 -98.85
C TYR A 21 -15.91 29.51 -98.59
N THR A 22 -16.80 29.26 -99.55
CA THR A 22 -18.25 29.51 -99.39
C THR A 22 -18.86 28.68 -98.27
N TYR A 23 -18.50 27.40 -98.14
CA TYR A 23 -18.96 26.55 -97.03
C TYR A 23 -18.48 27.05 -95.68
N LEU A 24 -17.23 27.53 -95.58
CA LEU A 24 -16.70 28.10 -94.34
C LEU A 24 -17.43 29.39 -93.94
N ILE A 25 -17.74 30.26 -94.90
CA ILE A 25 -18.56 31.46 -94.66
C ILE A 25 -19.96 31.06 -94.19
N LYS A 26 -20.62 30.13 -94.89
CA LYS A 26 -21.96 29.64 -94.52
C LYS A 26 -21.96 29.08 -93.09
N GLY A 27 -20.91 28.36 -92.72
CA GLY A 27 -20.69 27.81 -91.39
C GLY A 27 -20.24 28.82 -90.34
N GLN A 28 -20.18 30.12 -90.63
CA GLN A 28 -19.66 31.15 -89.72
C GLN A 28 -18.28 30.80 -89.13
N TYR A 29 -17.45 30.10 -89.88
CA TYR A 29 -16.11 29.71 -89.42
C TYR A 29 -15.22 30.95 -89.26
N ASP A 30 -14.33 30.93 -88.27
CA ASP A 30 -13.38 32.01 -88.07
C ASP A 30 -12.27 31.98 -89.13
N LEU A 31 -12.39 32.87 -90.12
CA LEU A 31 -11.47 33.02 -91.25
C LEU A 31 -10.21 33.83 -90.92
N ASN A 32 -10.19 34.55 -89.78
CA ASN A 32 -9.19 35.56 -89.47
C ASN A 32 -8.18 35.13 -88.41
N SER A 33 -8.45 34.03 -87.69
CA SER A 33 -7.45 33.48 -86.78
C SER A 33 -6.30 32.78 -87.52
N PRO A 34 -5.04 33.00 -87.09
CA PRO A 34 -3.89 32.31 -87.65
C PRO A 34 -3.90 30.83 -87.27
N ARG A 35 -3.44 29.97 -88.20
CA ARG A 35 -3.47 28.51 -88.05
C ARG A 35 -2.08 27.92 -88.28
N SER A 36 -1.61 27.11 -87.33
CA SER A 36 -0.24 26.57 -87.38
C SER A 36 -0.01 25.62 -88.56
N ASN A 37 -1.05 24.89 -88.97
CA ASN A 37 -1.02 23.95 -90.10
C ASN A 37 -0.83 24.62 -91.48
N ILE A 38 -1.03 25.93 -91.58
CA ILE A 38 -0.79 26.71 -92.81
C ILE A 38 0.23 27.82 -92.55
N GLU A 39 1.27 27.51 -91.78
CA GLU A 39 2.42 28.39 -91.52
C GLU A 39 2.03 29.71 -90.83
N GLY A 40 0.99 29.66 -89.97
CA GLY A 40 0.51 30.83 -89.24
C GLY A 40 -0.38 31.78 -90.07
N GLN A 41 -0.73 31.40 -91.31
CA GLN A 41 -1.66 32.16 -92.14
C GLN A 41 -3.10 32.00 -91.63
N THR A 42 -3.94 32.97 -91.98
CA THR A 42 -5.40 32.88 -91.82
C THR A 42 -6.02 32.20 -93.04
N ILE A 43 -7.24 31.66 -92.92
CA ILE A 43 -7.95 31.11 -94.10
C ILE A 43 -8.21 32.20 -95.14
N GLU A 44 -8.52 33.42 -94.70
CA GLU A 44 -8.67 34.57 -95.59
C GLU A 44 -7.40 34.84 -96.41
N GLN A 45 -6.22 34.77 -95.78
CA GLN A 45 -4.93 34.94 -96.46
C GLN A 45 -4.65 33.79 -97.43
N LEU A 46 -4.90 32.55 -97.00
CA LEU A 46 -4.72 31.36 -97.85
C LEU A 46 -5.61 31.43 -99.09
N TYR A 47 -6.89 31.80 -98.93
CA TYR A 47 -7.85 31.96 -100.02
C TYR A 47 -7.42 33.06 -100.99
N ARG A 48 -7.12 34.26 -100.49
CA ARG A 48 -6.61 35.37 -101.35
C ARG A 48 -5.37 34.96 -102.12
N ARG A 49 -4.44 34.26 -101.48
CA ARG A 49 -3.24 33.75 -102.14
C ARG A 49 -3.57 32.74 -103.23
N ALA A 50 -4.50 31.83 -102.98
CA ALA A 50 -4.99 30.90 -103.99
C ALA A 50 -5.60 31.64 -105.19
N THR A 51 -6.48 32.63 -104.94
CA THR A 51 -7.06 33.48 -105.98
C THR A 51 -5.99 34.17 -106.82
N VAL A 52 -4.98 34.79 -106.19
CA VAL A 52 -3.89 35.45 -106.91
C VAL A 52 -3.14 34.46 -107.81
N VAL A 53 -2.85 33.25 -107.31
CA VAL A 53 -2.20 32.20 -108.11
C VAL A 53 -3.07 31.83 -109.31
N PHE A 54 -4.35 31.53 -109.10
CA PHE A 54 -5.28 31.16 -110.19
C PHE A 54 -5.40 32.27 -111.24
N GLU A 55 -5.65 33.50 -110.81
CA GLU A 55 -5.78 34.67 -111.70
C GLU A 55 -4.47 34.94 -112.45
N THR A 56 -3.31 34.73 -111.81
CA THR A 56 -2.03 34.91 -112.50
C THR A 56 -1.83 33.87 -113.59
N PHE A 57 -2.15 32.60 -113.32
CA PHE A 57 -2.09 31.56 -114.35
C PHE A 57 -3.06 31.85 -115.50
N LEU A 58 -4.30 32.24 -115.20
CA LEU A 58 -5.30 32.64 -116.20
C LEU A 58 -4.83 33.86 -117.03
N ALA A 59 -4.18 34.83 -116.40
CA ALA A 59 -3.68 36.03 -117.07
C ALA A 59 -2.47 35.77 -117.99
N ILE A 60 -1.69 34.71 -117.73
CA ILE A 60 -0.57 34.29 -118.60
C ILE A 60 -0.99 33.25 -119.64
N ARG A 61 -2.30 33.01 -119.82
CA ARG A 61 -2.84 32.09 -120.83
C ARG A 61 -2.35 32.47 -122.23
N PRO A 62 -1.59 31.59 -122.91
CA PRO A 62 -1.21 31.82 -124.28
C PRO A 62 -2.41 31.74 -125.22
N GLY A 63 -2.39 32.51 -126.30
CA GLY A 63 -3.45 32.52 -127.31
C GLY A 63 -3.48 31.25 -128.17
N ASP A 64 -2.33 30.61 -128.39
CA ASP A 64 -2.18 29.36 -129.14
C ASP A 64 -0.92 28.57 -128.71
N GLU A 65 -0.87 27.30 -129.11
CA GLU A 65 0.22 26.35 -128.79
C GLU A 65 1.54 26.64 -129.53
N ASN A 66 1.57 27.54 -130.51
CA ASN A 66 2.79 27.90 -131.25
C ASN A 66 3.51 29.11 -130.64
N THR A 67 2.95 29.71 -129.58
CA THR A 67 3.57 30.86 -128.92
C THR A 67 4.76 30.47 -128.03
N VAL A 68 5.70 31.41 -127.86
CA VAL A 68 6.81 31.27 -126.91
C VAL A 68 6.30 31.11 -125.47
N GLY A 69 5.20 31.79 -125.12
CA GLY A 69 4.55 31.62 -123.82
C GLY A 69 4.10 30.18 -123.55
N TRP A 70 3.54 29.51 -124.55
CA TRP A 70 3.20 28.09 -124.44
C TRP A 70 4.43 27.19 -124.33
N SER A 71 5.50 27.47 -125.08
CA SER A 71 6.75 26.70 -125.00
C SER A 71 7.39 26.78 -123.60
N VAL A 72 7.27 27.94 -122.94
CA VAL A 72 7.75 28.14 -121.56
C VAL A 72 6.85 27.44 -120.54
N LEU A 73 5.52 27.55 -120.68
CA LEU A 73 4.57 26.90 -119.78
C LEU A 73 4.61 25.38 -119.90
N SER A 74 4.74 24.85 -121.12
CA SER A 74 4.81 23.41 -121.39
C SER A 74 6.05 22.74 -120.78
N ALA A 75 7.14 23.48 -120.54
CA ALA A 75 8.32 22.94 -119.86
C ALA A 75 8.05 22.52 -118.40
N GLY A 76 7.05 23.13 -117.75
CA GLY A 76 6.63 22.81 -116.39
C GLY A 76 5.21 22.24 -116.29
N GLU A 77 4.56 21.90 -117.42
CA GLU A 77 3.11 21.64 -117.46
C GLU A 77 2.71 20.52 -116.50
N ALA A 78 3.46 19.42 -116.46
CA ALA A 78 3.12 18.25 -115.66
C ALA A 78 3.09 18.56 -114.16
N GLU A 79 4.03 19.39 -113.68
CA GLU A 79 4.10 19.74 -112.26
C GLU A 79 3.03 20.77 -111.87
N VAL A 80 2.77 21.74 -112.76
CA VAL A 80 1.70 22.74 -112.59
C VAL A 80 0.33 22.04 -112.52
N LEU A 81 0.08 21.12 -113.46
CA LEU A 81 -1.13 20.30 -113.49
C LEU A 81 -1.26 19.44 -112.24
N ALA A 82 -0.20 18.76 -111.83
CA ALA A 82 -0.23 17.94 -110.63
C ALA A 82 -0.54 18.76 -109.37
N ALA A 83 0.00 19.98 -109.28
CA ALA A 83 -0.27 20.87 -108.16
C ALA A 83 -1.72 21.38 -108.15
N PHE A 84 -2.27 21.76 -109.32
CA PHE A 84 -3.68 22.13 -109.46
C PHE A 84 -4.62 20.96 -109.16
N ALA A 85 -4.40 19.81 -109.78
CA ALA A 85 -5.18 18.60 -109.53
C ALA A 85 -5.16 18.21 -108.04
N ASN A 86 -4.02 18.36 -107.36
CA ASN A 86 -3.97 18.14 -105.91
C ASN A 86 -4.86 19.15 -105.17
N ILE A 87 -4.78 20.45 -105.47
CA ILE A 87 -5.65 21.46 -104.84
C ILE A 87 -7.13 21.13 -105.07
N GLN A 88 -7.53 20.84 -106.30
CA GLN A 88 -8.88 20.42 -106.65
C GLN A 88 -9.34 19.21 -105.83
N ASN A 89 -8.52 18.16 -105.79
CA ASN A 89 -8.84 16.93 -105.05
C ASN A 89 -8.99 17.17 -103.55
N GLN A 90 -8.08 17.94 -102.94
CA GLN A 90 -8.15 18.24 -101.50
C GLN A 90 -9.34 19.14 -101.17
N ALA A 91 -9.61 20.18 -101.98
CA ALA A 91 -10.75 21.07 -101.79
C ALA A 91 -12.09 20.32 -101.96
N THR A 92 -12.17 19.44 -102.95
CA THR A 92 -13.35 18.57 -103.16
C THR A 92 -13.53 17.60 -102.01
N ALA A 93 -12.45 17.05 -101.44
CA ALA A 93 -12.52 16.19 -100.26
C ALA A 93 -13.07 16.96 -99.05
N ILE A 94 -12.64 18.21 -98.83
CA ILE A 94 -13.21 19.09 -97.80
C ILE A 94 -14.71 19.32 -98.05
N ASN A 95 -15.10 19.70 -99.27
CA ASN A 95 -16.49 19.97 -99.63
C ASN A 95 -17.38 18.74 -99.42
N ASN A 96 -16.90 17.56 -99.80
CA ASN A 96 -17.61 16.31 -99.58
C ASN A 96 -17.72 15.97 -98.09
N ALA A 97 -16.66 16.17 -97.31
CA ALA A 97 -16.68 15.92 -95.88
C ALA A 97 -17.68 16.84 -95.15
N ILE A 98 -17.80 18.10 -95.58
CA ILE A 98 -18.83 19.04 -95.10
C ILE A 98 -20.23 18.58 -95.52
N ARG A 99 -20.44 18.20 -96.79
CA ARG A 99 -21.75 17.74 -97.30
C ARG A 99 -22.25 16.47 -96.62
N LEU A 100 -21.36 15.53 -96.32
CA LEU A 100 -21.69 14.26 -95.67
C LEU A 100 -22.24 14.44 -94.25
N THR A 101 -22.08 15.62 -93.63
CA THR A 101 -22.74 15.93 -92.37
C THR A 101 -24.27 16.00 -92.52
N GLY A 102 -24.79 16.26 -93.73
CA GLY A 102 -26.23 16.35 -94.00
C GLY A 102 -26.91 17.57 -93.36
N LEU A 103 -26.14 18.56 -92.92
CA LEU A 103 -26.65 19.72 -92.18
C LEU A 103 -26.93 20.90 -93.12
N ASP A 104 -28.15 21.42 -93.08
CA ASP A 104 -28.55 22.58 -93.89
C ASP A 104 -28.19 23.92 -93.21
N GLU A 105 -28.30 23.98 -91.88
CA GLU A 105 -27.91 25.11 -91.03
C GLU A 105 -26.93 24.63 -89.96
N PHE A 106 -25.73 25.19 -89.94
CA PHE A 106 -24.68 24.80 -88.99
C PHE A 106 -23.73 25.96 -88.68
N THR A 107 -23.06 25.89 -87.53
CA THR A 107 -21.87 26.70 -87.24
C THR A 107 -20.66 25.78 -87.07
N ILE A 108 -19.52 26.17 -87.62
CA ILE A 108 -18.26 25.42 -87.53
C ILE A 108 -17.42 26.06 -86.43
N ARG A 109 -17.00 25.26 -85.46
CA ARG A 109 -15.99 25.64 -84.47
C ARG A 109 -14.79 24.71 -84.59
N ASP A 110 -13.62 25.23 -84.27
CA ASP A 110 -12.37 24.47 -84.33
C ASP A 110 -12.13 23.76 -82.99
N ALA A 111 -12.01 22.43 -83.00
CA ALA A 111 -11.78 21.65 -81.79
C ALA A 111 -10.30 21.65 -81.35
N ASN A 112 -9.37 21.85 -82.31
CA ASN A 112 -7.93 21.77 -82.06
C ASN A 112 -7.15 23.02 -82.50
N ASN A 113 -7.87 24.12 -82.83
CA ASN A 113 -7.32 25.34 -83.43
C ASN A 113 -6.55 25.11 -84.74
N ASN A 114 -6.83 24.01 -85.43
CA ASN A 114 -6.00 23.50 -86.52
C ASN A 114 -6.82 22.77 -87.60
N PHE A 115 -8.09 23.15 -87.79
CA PHE A 115 -9.03 22.59 -88.78
C PHE A 115 -9.65 21.23 -88.45
N ALA A 116 -9.73 20.87 -87.17
CA ALA A 116 -10.67 19.86 -86.72
C ALA A 116 -12.05 20.50 -86.55
N PHE A 117 -12.89 20.38 -87.57
CA PHE A 117 -14.20 21.02 -87.62
C PHE A 117 -15.21 20.28 -86.76
N SER A 118 -15.77 20.98 -85.79
CA SER A 118 -16.97 20.59 -85.05
C SER A 118 -18.17 21.38 -85.58
N PHE A 119 -19.18 20.67 -86.08
CA PHE A 119 -20.40 21.25 -86.61
C PHE A 119 -21.46 21.31 -85.52
N PHE A 120 -22.05 22.49 -85.32
CA PHE A 120 -23.08 22.74 -84.32
C PHE A 120 -24.39 23.16 -84.96
N VAL A 121 -25.50 22.59 -84.48
CA VAL A 121 -26.86 23.04 -84.77
C VAL A 121 -27.42 23.58 -83.45
N GLY A 122 -27.50 24.90 -83.31
CA GLY A 122 -27.68 25.54 -82.00
C GLY A 122 -26.47 25.26 -81.08
N GLU A 123 -26.72 24.72 -79.89
CA GLU A 123 -25.67 24.38 -78.91
C GLU A 123 -25.21 22.91 -78.99
N ALA A 124 -25.88 22.07 -79.80
CA ALA A 124 -25.55 20.65 -79.91
C ALA A 124 -24.48 20.41 -80.99
N ASN A 125 -23.41 19.70 -80.63
CA ASN A 125 -22.44 19.18 -81.58
C ASN A 125 -23.07 18.03 -82.38
N ALA A 126 -23.21 18.22 -83.69
CA ALA A 126 -23.87 17.30 -84.60
C ALA A 126 -22.89 16.39 -85.36
N ALA A 127 -21.69 16.88 -85.66
CA ALA A 127 -20.65 16.11 -86.36
C ALA A 127 -19.26 16.66 -86.09
N ASN A 128 -18.24 15.82 -86.22
CA ASN A 128 -16.84 16.23 -86.19
C ASN A 128 -16.11 15.66 -87.40
N VAL A 129 -15.35 16.51 -88.09
CA VAL A 129 -14.58 16.15 -89.28
C VAL A 129 -13.21 16.80 -89.17
N ASP A 130 -12.16 16.01 -89.27
CA ASP A 130 -10.80 16.54 -89.33
C ASP A 130 -10.38 16.74 -90.79
N VAL A 131 -10.15 18.00 -91.17
CA VAL A 131 -9.69 18.38 -92.51
C VAL A 131 -8.29 19.01 -92.50
N SER A 132 -7.57 18.88 -91.38
CA SER A 132 -6.23 19.46 -91.17
C SER A 132 -5.25 19.09 -92.29
N ALA A 133 -5.20 17.79 -92.65
CA ALA A 133 -4.29 17.28 -93.67
C ALA A 133 -4.58 17.88 -95.06
N PHE A 134 -5.84 18.12 -95.38
CA PHE A 134 -6.25 18.67 -96.67
C PHE A 134 -5.77 20.12 -96.83
N PHE A 135 -5.89 20.95 -95.79
CA PHE A 135 -5.37 22.33 -95.81
C PHE A 135 -3.85 22.40 -95.89
N ILE A 136 -3.12 21.50 -95.22
CA ILE A 136 -1.65 21.39 -95.33
C ILE A 136 -1.24 21.10 -96.78
N GLN A 137 -1.93 20.17 -97.43
CA GLN A 137 -1.65 19.79 -98.82
C GLN A 137 -2.00 20.90 -99.81
N ILE A 138 -3.12 21.61 -99.60
CA ILE A 138 -3.46 22.81 -100.39
C ILE A 138 -2.38 23.88 -100.23
N ASN A 139 -1.94 24.18 -99.00
CA ASN A 139 -0.89 25.15 -98.74
C ASN A 139 0.43 24.78 -99.43
N THR A 140 0.80 23.50 -99.37
CA THR A 140 2.02 22.97 -100.02
C THR A 140 1.95 23.12 -101.55
N SER A 141 0.83 22.75 -102.17
CA SER A 141 0.63 22.93 -103.62
C SER A 141 0.64 24.39 -104.03
N LEU A 142 0.03 25.28 -103.24
CA LEU A 142 0.05 26.73 -103.48
C LEU A 142 1.46 27.30 -103.40
N ASN A 143 2.29 26.88 -102.44
CA ASN A 143 3.69 27.31 -102.35
C ASN A 143 4.50 26.89 -103.60
N ARG A 144 4.25 25.68 -104.11
CA ARG A 144 4.86 25.20 -105.36
C ARG A 144 4.42 26.03 -106.56
N LEU A 145 3.11 26.24 -106.72
CA LEU A 145 2.56 27.06 -107.80
C LEU A 145 3.04 28.50 -107.74
N LEU A 146 3.14 29.10 -106.55
CA LEU A 146 3.65 30.46 -106.37
C LEU A 146 5.11 30.57 -106.84
N THR A 147 5.95 29.58 -106.50
CA THR A 147 7.33 29.50 -106.97
C THR A 147 7.39 29.42 -108.49
N MET A 148 6.55 28.58 -109.10
CA MET A 148 6.46 28.45 -110.55
C MET A 148 5.96 29.73 -111.21
N VAL A 149 4.96 30.40 -110.64
CA VAL A 149 4.47 31.70 -111.12
C VAL A 149 5.58 32.73 -111.10
N SER A 150 6.38 32.82 -110.03
CA SER A 150 7.48 33.80 -109.96
C SER A 150 8.50 33.59 -111.10
N ILE A 151 8.76 32.35 -111.50
CA ILE A 151 9.65 32.01 -112.60
C ILE A 151 8.96 32.29 -113.95
N LEU A 152 7.75 31.76 -114.15
CA LEU A 152 7.00 31.80 -115.41
C LEU A 152 6.53 33.21 -115.77
N LEU A 153 6.13 34.03 -114.80
CA LEU A 153 5.67 35.41 -115.02
C LEU A 153 6.77 36.26 -115.66
N SER A 154 8.03 36.01 -115.30
CA SER A 154 9.18 36.71 -115.86
C SER A 154 9.47 36.33 -117.32
N LEU A 155 8.94 35.19 -117.79
CA LEU A 155 9.24 34.62 -119.11
C LEU A 155 8.04 34.70 -120.07
N CYS A 156 6.80 34.65 -119.59
CA CYS A 156 5.60 34.58 -120.42
C CYS A 156 5.14 35.94 -120.99
N LYS A 157 5.71 37.07 -120.54
CA LYS A 157 5.40 38.43 -121.06
C LYS A 157 6.47 39.02 -121.98
N ALA A 158 7.46 38.23 -122.40
CA ALA A 158 8.54 38.71 -123.27
C ALA A 158 8.04 38.88 -124.71
N ASN A 159 7.88 40.12 -125.15
CA ASN A 159 7.51 40.46 -126.53
C ASN A 159 8.72 40.70 -127.45
N SER A 160 9.97 40.69 -126.93
CA SER A 160 11.19 40.84 -127.76
C SER A 160 12.50 40.39 -127.09
N VAL A 161 13.55 40.19 -127.89
CA VAL A 161 14.90 39.76 -127.49
C VAL A 161 15.66 40.81 -126.66
N VAL A 162 15.29 42.10 -126.73
CA VAL A 162 15.93 43.18 -125.95
C VAL A 162 15.60 43.04 -124.44
N ASP A 163 14.41 42.55 -124.11
CA ASP A 163 13.93 42.28 -122.75
C ASP A 163 14.74 41.13 -122.07
N LEU A 164 15.34 40.23 -122.87
CA LEU A 164 16.15 39.12 -122.38
C LEU A 164 17.51 39.59 -121.82
N SER A 165 18.08 40.68 -122.35
CA SER A 165 19.39 41.20 -121.94
C SER A 165 19.34 41.96 -120.61
N GLU A 166 18.30 42.77 -120.39
CA GLU A 166 18.07 43.41 -119.07
C GLU A 166 17.78 42.36 -118.00
N ARG A 167 17.02 41.31 -118.34
CA ARG A 167 16.72 40.20 -117.42
C ARG A 167 17.90 39.28 -117.14
N ALA A 168 18.83 39.12 -118.08
CA ALA A 168 20.10 38.45 -117.81
C ALA A 168 20.98 39.23 -116.81
N THR A 169 20.82 40.55 -116.78
CA THR A 169 21.54 41.43 -115.85
C THR A 169 20.93 41.37 -114.44
N SER A 170 19.59 41.37 -114.33
CA SER A 170 18.92 41.13 -113.04
C SER A 170 19.19 39.72 -112.50
N LEU A 171 19.27 38.71 -113.36
CA LEU A 171 19.67 37.35 -112.95
C LEU A 171 21.09 37.34 -112.36
N ARG A 172 22.03 38.13 -112.90
CA ARG A 172 23.39 38.24 -112.36
C ARG A 172 23.41 38.89 -110.98
N GLU A 173 22.58 39.91 -110.74
CA GLU A 173 22.42 40.53 -109.41
C GLU A 173 21.81 39.54 -108.40
N VAL A 174 20.77 38.82 -108.80
CA VAL A 174 20.16 37.75 -107.99
C VAL A 174 21.17 36.66 -107.65
N VAL A 175 22.04 36.26 -108.58
CA VAL A 175 23.11 35.28 -108.30
C VAL A 175 24.10 35.81 -107.26
N ARG A 176 24.49 37.09 -107.32
CA ARG A 176 25.42 37.71 -106.36
C ARG A 176 24.80 37.84 -104.96
N GLU A 177 23.54 38.22 -104.89
CA GLU A 177 22.77 38.24 -103.64
C GLU A 177 22.63 36.83 -103.05
N THR A 178 22.33 35.84 -103.90
CA THR A 178 22.25 34.42 -103.52
C THR A 178 23.57 33.91 -102.92
N GLU A 179 24.72 34.32 -103.49
CA GLU A 179 26.03 33.92 -102.97
C GLU A 179 26.35 34.60 -101.62
N SER A 180 25.92 35.84 -101.42
CA SER A 180 25.99 36.53 -100.12
C SER A 180 25.16 35.82 -99.07
N ILE A 181 23.89 35.52 -99.39
CA ILE A 181 22.96 34.78 -98.52
C ILE A 181 23.53 33.40 -98.20
N ARG A 182 24.13 32.70 -99.17
CA ARG A 182 24.78 31.40 -98.95
C ARG A 182 25.92 31.48 -97.94
N ASN A 183 26.73 32.53 -97.98
CA ASN A 183 27.83 32.73 -97.04
C ASN A 183 27.32 33.08 -95.63
N GLU A 184 26.25 33.87 -95.53
CA GLU A 184 25.58 34.17 -94.26
C GLU A 184 24.94 32.91 -93.66
N ALA A 185 24.22 32.13 -94.48
CA ALA A 185 23.65 30.84 -94.08
C ALA A 185 24.72 29.85 -93.58
N ARG A 186 25.92 29.84 -94.19
CA ARG A 186 27.05 29.03 -93.69
C ARG A 186 27.57 29.50 -92.33
N LYS A 187 27.65 30.82 -92.09
CA LYS A 187 28.05 31.35 -90.78
C LYS A 187 27.01 31.02 -89.72
N LEU A 188 25.73 31.22 -90.03
CA LEU A 188 24.61 30.84 -89.17
C LEU A 188 24.59 29.35 -88.87
N SER A 189 24.84 28.49 -89.86
CA SER A 189 24.93 27.03 -89.67
C SER A 189 26.06 26.63 -88.70
N LYS A 190 27.25 27.23 -88.81
CA LYS A 190 28.34 26.98 -87.85
C LYS A 190 28.00 27.48 -86.44
N SER A 191 27.36 28.64 -86.33
CA SER A 191 26.91 29.16 -85.03
C SER A 191 25.83 28.27 -84.41
N ALA A 192 24.92 27.74 -85.22
CA ALA A 192 23.88 26.81 -84.79
C ALA A 192 24.50 25.47 -84.34
N GLU A 193 25.51 24.96 -85.04
CA GLU A 193 26.25 23.76 -84.65
C GLU A 193 26.98 23.94 -83.31
N GLN A 194 27.63 25.08 -83.09
CA GLN A 194 28.25 25.42 -81.80
C GLN A 194 27.22 25.51 -80.67
N SER A 195 26.09 26.17 -80.92
CA SER A 195 24.99 26.27 -79.95
C SER A 195 24.36 24.91 -79.62
N ALA A 196 24.21 24.05 -80.62
CA ALA A 196 23.74 22.67 -80.44
C ALA A 196 24.72 21.86 -79.58
N ASN A 197 26.03 21.95 -79.85
CA ASN A 197 27.06 21.29 -79.04
C ASN A 197 27.07 21.79 -77.59
N GLN A 198 26.92 23.10 -77.37
CA GLN A 198 26.78 23.66 -76.01
C GLN A 198 25.51 23.17 -75.31
N SER A 199 24.40 23.06 -76.04
CA SER A 199 23.13 22.53 -75.50
C SER A 199 23.26 21.08 -75.05
N VAL A 200 24.00 20.25 -75.79
CA VAL A 200 24.30 18.86 -75.38
C VAL A 200 25.13 18.83 -74.10
N VAL A 201 26.18 19.67 -73.98
CA VAL A 201 26.99 19.77 -72.75
C VAL A 201 26.14 20.20 -71.55
N HIS A 202 25.27 21.20 -71.74
CA HIS A 202 24.35 21.65 -70.70
C HIS A 202 23.35 20.56 -70.31
N GLN A 203 22.83 19.81 -71.28
CA GLN A 203 21.93 18.68 -71.03
C GLN A 203 22.60 17.63 -70.15
N THR A 204 23.84 17.22 -70.47
CA THR A 204 24.59 16.27 -69.64
C THR A 204 24.85 16.81 -68.23
N ALA A 205 25.16 18.10 -68.09
CA ALA A 205 25.33 18.73 -66.78
C ALA A 205 24.03 18.75 -65.96
N ILE A 206 22.89 19.00 -66.59
CA ILE A 206 21.56 18.96 -65.97
C ILE A 206 21.21 17.54 -65.53
N GLU A 207 21.49 16.53 -66.36
CA GLU A 207 21.26 15.13 -66.01
C GLU A 207 22.08 14.70 -64.78
N GLU A 208 23.34 15.13 -64.69
CA GLU A 208 24.17 14.85 -63.51
C GLU A 208 23.68 15.61 -62.27
N LEU A 209 23.25 16.87 -62.41
CA LEU A 209 22.64 17.63 -61.32
C LEU A 209 21.34 16.98 -60.82
N LEU A 210 20.50 16.49 -61.73
CA LEU A 210 19.29 15.74 -61.38
C LEU A 210 19.64 14.47 -60.60
N ARG A 211 20.65 13.72 -61.04
CA ARG A 211 21.12 12.52 -60.34
C ARG A 211 21.59 12.85 -58.91
N GLN A 212 22.35 13.93 -58.73
CA GLN A 212 22.81 14.38 -57.42
C GLN A 212 21.66 14.87 -56.53
N ALA A 213 20.68 15.57 -57.10
CA ALA A 213 19.48 16.01 -56.40
C ALA A 213 18.65 14.82 -55.92
N THR A 214 18.44 13.79 -56.76
CA THR A 214 17.74 12.56 -56.39
C THR A 214 18.47 11.80 -55.29
N LEU A 215 19.80 11.69 -55.35
CA LEU A 215 20.61 11.07 -54.29
C LEU A 215 20.54 11.85 -52.97
N SER A 216 20.47 13.17 -53.04
CA SER A 216 20.34 14.01 -51.84
C SER A 216 18.96 13.88 -51.22
N LEU A 217 17.91 13.83 -52.05
CA LEU A 217 16.54 13.60 -51.61
C LEU A 217 16.38 12.23 -50.92
N SER A 218 16.95 11.17 -51.48
CA SER A 218 16.89 9.83 -50.86
C SER A 218 17.64 9.78 -49.53
N LYS A 219 18.80 10.43 -49.42
CA LYS A 219 19.51 10.60 -48.13
C LYS A 219 18.67 11.37 -47.11
N LEU A 220 18.00 12.45 -47.53
CA LEU A 220 17.13 13.25 -46.67
C LEU A 220 15.95 12.41 -46.15
N GLN A 221 15.31 11.64 -47.03
CA GLN A 221 14.21 10.74 -46.67
C GLN A 221 14.65 9.66 -45.69
N ALA A 222 15.82 9.04 -45.91
CA ALA A 222 16.39 8.07 -44.98
C ALA A 222 16.70 8.69 -43.61
N SER A 223 17.28 9.90 -43.60
CA SER A 223 17.55 10.64 -42.36
C SER A 223 16.25 11.03 -41.63
N GLN A 224 15.19 11.36 -42.37
CA GLN A 224 13.88 11.68 -41.79
C GLN A 224 13.22 10.44 -41.18
N GLN A 225 13.31 9.29 -41.85
CA GLN A 225 12.82 8.02 -41.28
C GLN A 225 13.58 7.65 -40.01
N GLN A 226 14.91 7.77 -40.01
CA GLN A 226 15.72 7.55 -38.81
C GLN A 226 15.35 8.52 -37.69
N GLY A 227 15.19 9.81 -37.99
CA GLY A 227 14.74 10.81 -37.02
C GLY A 227 13.38 10.46 -36.39
N ASN A 228 12.43 9.95 -37.18
CA ASN A 228 11.14 9.48 -36.66
C ASN A 228 11.29 8.25 -35.75
N THR A 229 12.17 7.30 -36.09
CA THR A 229 12.48 6.14 -35.24
C THR A 229 13.15 6.57 -33.93
N ASP A 230 14.05 7.53 -33.98
CA ASP A 230 14.74 8.07 -32.80
C ASP A 230 13.76 8.80 -31.89
N VAL A 231 12.84 9.61 -32.44
CA VAL A 231 11.75 10.24 -31.67
C VAL A 231 10.89 9.19 -30.98
N GLY A 232 10.49 8.12 -31.68
CA GLY A 232 9.73 7.03 -31.07
C GLY A 232 10.49 6.33 -29.93
N SER A 233 11.80 6.15 -30.10
CA SER A 233 12.67 5.55 -29.07
C SER A 233 12.82 6.46 -27.84
N VAL A 234 12.98 7.78 -28.06
CA VAL A 234 13.03 8.78 -26.99
C VAL A 234 11.71 8.83 -26.23
N THR A 235 10.57 8.85 -26.92
CA THR A 235 9.24 8.79 -26.27
C THR A 235 9.09 7.56 -25.39
N ALA A 236 9.52 6.39 -25.87
CA ALA A 236 9.49 5.15 -25.09
C ALA A 236 10.41 5.20 -23.86
N LEU A 237 11.59 5.81 -23.98
CA LEU A 237 12.52 6.02 -22.85
C LEU A 237 11.94 7.00 -21.82
N VAL A 238 11.31 8.09 -22.26
CA VAL A 238 10.63 9.04 -21.36
C VAL A 238 9.53 8.36 -20.56
N GLU A 239 8.73 7.49 -21.19
CA GLU A 239 7.68 6.75 -20.47
C GLU A 239 8.24 5.74 -19.47
N LYS A 240 9.36 5.07 -19.82
CA LYS A 240 10.09 4.22 -18.87
C LYS A 240 10.62 5.02 -17.68
N ILE A 241 11.20 6.19 -17.92
CA ILE A 241 11.70 7.07 -16.85
C ILE A 241 10.53 7.50 -15.94
N ARG A 242 9.38 7.87 -16.52
CA ARG A 242 8.18 8.24 -15.77
C ARG A 242 7.69 7.09 -14.89
N THR A 243 7.66 5.87 -15.42
CA THR A 243 7.28 4.67 -14.67
C THR A 243 8.26 4.38 -13.53
N VAL A 244 9.57 4.48 -13.79
CA VAL A 244 10.60 4.29 -12.76
C VAL A 244 10.49 5.37 -11.67
N GLY A 245 10.23 6.62 -12.04
CA GLY A 245 9.96 7.71 -11.09
C GLY A 245 8.76 7.40 -10.20
N GLY A 246 7.62 6.99 -10.77
CA GLY A 246 6.44 6.61 -9.98
C GLY A 246 6.68 5.41 -9.06
N ASN A 247 7.48 4.43 -9.49
CA ASN A 247 7.88 3.31 -8.64
C ASN A 247 8.79 3.75 -7.48
N ALA A 248 9.70 4.70 -7.73
CA ALA A 248 10.57 5.26 -6.70
C ALA A 248 9.75 6.04 -5.65
N ASP A 249 8.79 6.85 -6.07
CA ASP A 249 7.89 7.58 -5.16
C ASP A 249 7.08 6.59 -4.28
N SER A 250 6.59 5.49 -4.87
CA SER A 250 5.88 4.45 -4.11
C SER A 250 6.79 3.75 -3.10
N LEU A 251 8.06 3.51 -3.46
CA LEU A 251 9.04 2.93 -2.55
C LEU A 251 9.38 3.89 -1.40
N GLU A 252 9.53 5.18 -1.69
CA GLU A 252 9.76 6.23 -0.67
C GLU A 252 8.61 6.26 0.34
N GLN A 253 7.36 6.27 -0.13
CA GLN A 253 6.18 6.21 0.75
C GLN A 253 6.16 4.95 1.62
N GLN A 254 6.57 3.79 1.08
CA GLN A 254 6.68 2.56 1.86
C GLN A 254 7.77 2.64 2.93
N ILE A 255 8.93 3.21 2.58
CA ILE A 255 10.04 3.42 3.53
C ILE A 255 9.59 4.32 4.68
N ASP A 256 8.90 5.43 4.38
CA ASP A 256 8.38 6.35 5.40
C ASP A 256 7.35 5.67 6.31
N ALA A 257 6.45 4.87 5.72
CA ALA A 257 5.48 4.09 6.49
C ALA A 257 6.17 3.06 7.41
N TYR A 258 7.22 2.39 6.93
CA TYR A 258 8.00 1.46 7.76
C TYR A 258 8.78 2.19 8.85
N LYS A 259 9.39 3.34 8.54
CA LYS A 259 10.11 4.17 9.50
C LYS A 259 9.20 4.58 10.65
N SER A 260 8.00 5.08 10.34
CA SER A 260 7.00 5.41 11.37
C SER A 260 6.62 4.21 12.23
N LYS A 261 6.44 3.02 11.63
CA LYS A 261 6.19 1.78 12.39
C LYS A 261 7.36 1.38 13.28
N PHE A 262 8.60 1.54 12.80
CA PHE A 262 9.81 1.28 13.57
C PHE A 262 9.95 2.23 14.76
N ASP A 263 9.69 3.52 14.56
CA ASP A 263 9.74 4.52 15.65
C ASP A 263 8.67 4.21 16.73
N ALA A 264 7.46 3.82 16.30
CA ALA A 264 6.40 3.38 17.22
C ALA A 264 6.78 2.10 17.97
N PHE A 265 7.37 1.12 17.26
CA PHE A 265 7.84 -0.12 17.87
C PHE A 265 8.96 0.13 18.89
N GLN A 266 9.92 0.99 18.56
CA GLN A 266 11.02 1.36 19.46
C GLN A 266 10.47 2.04 20.72
N THR A 267 9.51 2.96 20.57
CA THR A 267 8.84 3.62 21.71
C THR A 267 8.14 2.62 22.63
N LEU A 268 7.43 1.63 22.05
CA LEU A 268 6.78 0.56 22.83
C LEU A 268 7.80 -0.35 23.54
N LEU A 269 8.91 -0.66 22.87
CA LEU A 269 9.99 -1.48 23.43
C LEU A 269 10.62 -0.78 24.65
N ASP A 270 10.90 0.52 24.52
CA ASP A 270 11.51 1.34 25.56
C ASP A 270 10.57 1.52 26.75
N ALA A 271 9.27 1.74 26.50
CA ALA A 271 8.24 1.76 27.54
C ALA A 271 8.18 0.42 28.29
N ARG A 272 8.13 -0.71 27.56
CA ARG A 272 8.09 -2.05 28.16
C ARG A 272 9.34 -2.34 28.99
N ASN A 273 10.52 -1.93 28.51
CA ASN A 273 11.77 -2.13 29.25
C ASN A 273 11.80 -1.29 30.55
N THR A 274 11.24 -0.07 30.51
CA THR A 274 11.07 0.79 31.69
C THR A 274 10.11 0.15 32.70
N ASP A 275 8.95 -0.32 32.23
CA ASP A 275 7.97 -1.04 33.07
C ASP A 275 8.58 -2.30 33.69
N PHE A 276 9.37 -3.05 32.91
CA PHE A 276 10.04 -4.25 33.40
C PHE A 276 11.10 -3.92 34.47
N ALA A 277 11.90 -2.86 34.28
CA ALA A 277 12.86 -2.41 35.29
C ALA A 277 12.15 -1.99 36.59
N GLN A 278 11.02 -1.30 36.49
CA GLN A 278 10.20 -0.93 37.64
C GLN A 278 9.59 -2.16 38.32
N PHE A 279 9.09 -3.12 37.53
CA PHE A 279 8.54 -4.38 38.04
C PHE A 279 9.59 -5.19 38.81
N VAL A 280 10.81 -5.31 38.28
CA VAL A 280 11.93 -5.97 38.98
C VAL A 280 12.22 -5.26 40.30
N THR A 281 12.33 -3.94 40.29
CA THR A 281 12.57 -3.14 41.51
C THR A 281 11.48 -3.34 42.57
N ASN A 282 10.21 -3.28 42.14
CA ASN A 282 9.06 -3.47 43.02
C ASN A 282 9.02 -4.90 43.59
N THR A 283 9.31 -5.90 42.77
CA THR A 283 9.34 -7.31 43.18
C THR A 283 10.44 -7.56 44.20
N THR A 284 11.67 -7.07 43.95
CA THR A 284 12.77 -7.19 44.91
C THR A 284 12.47 -6.45 46.22
N THR A 285 11.83 -5.28 46.16
CA THR A 285 11.41 -4.54 47.35
C THR A 285 10.33 -5.31 48.14
N ALA A 286 9.35 -5.89 47.45
CA ALA A 286 8.30 -6.70 48.06
C ALA A 286 8.87 -7.99 48.68
N GLU A 287 9.81 -8.66 48.01
CA GLU A 287 10.50 -9.84 48.53
C GLU A 287 11.27 -9.51 49.82
N GLN A 288 12.04 -8.41 49.84
CA GLN A 288 12.70 -7.95 51.06
C GLN A 288 11.72 -7.60 52.18
N ALA A 289 10.59 -6.97 51.85
CA ALA A 289 9.54 -6.67 52.83
C ALA A 289 8.90 -7.95 53.38
N ASN A 290 8.68 -8.96 52.54
CA ASN A 290 8.14 -10.26 52.95
C ASN A 290 9.14 -11.02 53.84
N ILE A 291 10.43 -11.05 53.50
CA ILE A 291 11.47 -11.64 54.37
C ILE A 291 11.47 -10.98 55.75
N LYS A 292 11.34 -9.65 55.82
CA LYS A 292 11.23 -8.93 57.10
C LYS A 292 9.96 -9.29 57.87
N ARG A 293 8.83 -9.40 57.17
CA ARG A 293 7.55 -9.80 57.76
C ARG A 293 7.59 -11.23 58.28
N ASP A 294 8.16 -12.17 57.54
CA ASP A 294 8.31 -13.56 57.98
C ASP A 294 9.18 -13.65 59.23
N GLY A 295 10.29 -12.88 59.29
CA GLY A 295 11.12 -12.78 60.48
C GLY A 295 10.38 -12.20 61.69
N GLU A 296 9.55 -11.17 61.49
CA GLU A 296 8.74 -10.58 62.56
C GLU A 296 7.61 -11.52 62.99
N ILE A 297 6.97 -12.24 62.06
CA ILE A 297 5.95 -13.25 62.37
C ILE A 297 6.55 -14.38 63.20
N ASP A 298 7.73 -14.89 62.84
CA ASP A 298 8.43 -15.92 63.63
C ASP A 298 8.78 -15.40 65.03
N ARG A 299 9.28 -14.17 65.13
CA ARG A 299 9.57 -13.52 66.41
C ARG A 299 8.30 -13.38 67.28
N LEU A 300 7.21 -12.88 66.70
CA LEU A 300 5.94 -12.68 67.42
C LEU A 300 5.33 -14.03 67.83
N THR A 301 5.41 -15.06 66.99
CA THR A 301 4.96 -16.42 67.32
C THR A 301 5.74 -16.97 68.51
N LYS A 302 7.08 -16.88 68.50
CA LYS A 302 7.93 -17.29 69.63
C LYS A 302 7.64 -16.52 70.91
N LEU A 303 7.40 -15.21 70.79
CA LEU A 303 7.03 -14.38 71.93
C LEU A 303 5.65 -14.77 72.50
N ALA A 304 4.66 -15.02 71.64
CA ALA A 304 3.34 -15.46 72.04
C ALA A 304 3.39 -16.82 72.74
N ASP A 305 4.13 -17.80 72.20
CA ASP A 305 4.32 -19.12 72.83
C ASP A 305 4.99 -18.99 74.20
N PHE A 306 6.02 -18.14 74.31
CA PHE A 306 6.67 -17.86 75.58
C PHE A 306 5.72 -17.21 76.60
N MET A 307 4.91 -16.23 76.16
CA MET A 307 3.93 -15.57 77.02
C MET A 307 2.83 -16.54 77.48
N ILE A 308 2.33 -17.43 76.62
CA ILE A 308 1.33 -18.45 76.98
C ILE A 308 1.93 -19.42 78.02
N ARG A 309 3.11 -19.97 77.76
CA ARG A 309 3.80 -20.89 78.70
C ARG A 309 4.07 -20.23 80.07
N GLY A 310 4.54 -18.98 80.06
CA GLY A 310 4.81 -18.20 81.27
C GLY A 310 3.54 -17.85 82.05
N ALA A 311 2.46 -17.45 81.37
CA ALA A 311 1.18 -17.12 82.02
C ALA A 311 0.50 -18.36 82.63
N THR A 312 0.54 -19.51 81.97
CA THR A 312 -0.05 -20.75 82.48
C THR A 312 0.67 -21.28 83.72
N THR A 313 2.00 -21.27 83.73
CA THR A 313 2.81 -21.71 84.89
C THR A 313 2.64 -20.76 86.08
N ALA A 314 2.65 -19.45 85.84
CA ALA A 314 2.40 -18.44 86.87
C ALA A 314 0.98 -18.53 87.45
N GLY A 315 -0.04 -18.73 86.60
CA GLY A 315 -1.43 -18.90 87.03
C GLY A 315 -1.64 -20.16 87.88
N LEU A 316 -1.04 -21.28 87.48
CA LEU A 316 -1.09 -22.54 88.25
C LEU A 316 -0.40 -22.39 89.61
N ALA A 317 0.82 -21.84 89.64
CA ALA A 317 1.56 -21.59 90.87
C ALA A 317 0.79 -20.68 91.84
N LYS A 318 0.19 -19.59 91.33
CA LYS A 318 -0.62 -18.68 92.13
C LYS A 318 -1.85 -19.38 92.72
N SER A 319 -2.55 -20.21 91.94
CA SER A 319 -3.72 -20.95 92.44
C SER A 319 -3.39 -21.94 93.57
N MET A 320 -2.21 -22.55 93.52
CA MET A 320 -1.70 -23.48 94.55
C MET A 320 -1.25 -22.71 95.79
N GLU A 321 -0.60 -21.55 95.62
CA GLU A 321 -0.23 -20.67 96.73
C GLU A 321 -1.47 -20.12 97.45
N ASP A 322 -2.50 -19.72 96.71
CA ASP A 322 -3.78 -19.30 97.31
C ASP A 322 -4.46 -20.45 98.06
N ALA A 323 -4.28 -21.71 97.62
CA ALA A 323 -4.78 -22.88 98.34
C ALA A 323 -4.00 -23.12 99.64
N ARG A 324 -2.67 -23.01 99.60
CA ARG A 324 -1.80 -23.06 100.78
C ARG A 324 -2.22 -22.01 101.81
N GLU A 325 -2.36 -20.75 101.41
CA GLU A 325 -2.76 -19.65 102.31
C GLU A 325 -4.13 -19.91 102.96
N ARG A 326 -5.09 -20.48 102.21
CA ARG A 326 -6.39 -20.89 102.77
C ARG A 326 -6.25 -21.98 103.84
N TYR A 327 -5.37 -22.96 103.65
CA TYR A 327 -5.17 -24.03 104.63
C TYR A 327 -4.35 -23.58 105.84
N GLU A 328 -3.37 -22.70 105.65
CA GLU A 328 -2.64 -22.05 106.74
C GLU A 328 -3.59 -21.28 107.66
N ASN A 329 -4.51 -20.49 107.09
CA ASN A 329 -5.53 -19.79 107.86
C ASN A 329 -6.48 -20.74 108.61
N ARG A 330 -6.88 -21.87 108.01
CA ARG A 330 -7.70 -22.90 108.67
C ARG A 330 -6.93 -23.63 109.76
N MET A 331 -5.65 -23.90 109.55
CA MET A 331 -4.74 -24.50 110.52
C MET A 331 -4.59 -23.60 111.75
N ASP A 332 -4.37 -22.30 111.56
CA ASP A 332 -4.32 -21.33 112.65
C ASP A 332 -5.66 -21.21 113.37
N GLY A 333 -6.77 -21.32 112.65
CA GLY A 333 -8.11 -21.46 113.23
C GLY A 333 -8.24 -22.69 114.12
N ALA A 334 -7.77 -23.86 113.66
CA ALA A 334 -7.76 -25.10 114.45
C ALA A 334 -6.83 -25.01 115.67
N ARG A 335 -5.68 -24.34 115.54
CA ARG A 335 -4.76 -24.07 116.66
C ARG A 335 -5.44 -23.22 117.73
N LYS A 336 -6.11 -22.12 117.33
CA LYS A 336 -6.91 -21.29 118.24
C LYS A 336 -8.05 -22.08 118.88
N GLY A 337 -8.75 -22.90 118.10
CA GLY A 337 -9.80 -23.81 118.57
C GLY A 337 -9.29 -24.82 119.59
N PHE A 338 -8.09 -25.37 119.40
CA PHE A 338 -7.44 -26.25 120.37
C PHE A 338 -7.17 -25.54 121.69
N TYR A 339 -6.60 -24.33 121.66
CA TYR A 339 -6.39 -23.56 122.90
C TYR A 339 -7.70 -23.26 123.62
N PHE A 340 -8.75 -22.92 122.88
CA PHE A 340 -10.09 -22.73 123.45
C PHE A 340 -10.63 -24.04 124.07
N ALA A 341 -10.44 -25.18 123.39
CA ALA A 341 -10.82 -26.50 123.90
C ALA A 341 -10.11 -26.85 125.21
N VAL A 342 -8.81 -26.57 125.29
CA VAL A 342 -8.00 -26.77 126.49
C VAL A 342 -8.48 -25.89 127.63
N ILE A 343 -8.78 -24.60 127.36
CA ILE A 343 -9.36 -23.71 128.38
C ILE A 343 -10.69 -24.26 128.88
N LEU A 344 -11.58 -24.69 127.98
CA LEU A 344 -12.88 -25.28 128.34
C LEU A 344 -12.69 -26.54 129.18
N LEU A 345 -11.72 -27.40 128.83
CA LEU A 345 -11.38 -28.60 129.59
C LEU A 345 -10.89 -28.25 131.01
N VAL A 346 -10.01 -27.26 131.13
CA VAL A 346 -9.52 -26.78 132.43
C VAL A 346 -10.68 -26.22 133.25
N VAL A 347 -11.55 -25.39 132.66
CA VAL A 347 -12.71 -24.81 133.34
C VAL A 347 -13.71 -25.88 133.76
N SER A 348 -13.99 -26.89 132.93
CA SER A 348 -14.90 -27.98 133.29
C SER A 348 -14.33 -28.92 134.35
N ALA A 349 -13.00 -28.96 134.50
CA ALA A 349 -12.34 -29.70 135.58
C ALA A 349 -12.36 -28.96 136.93
N ILE A 350 -12.62 -27.64 136.98
CA ILE A 350 -12.66 -26.85 138.23
C ILE A 350 -13.71 -27.38 139.23
N PRO A 351 -14.98 -27.64 138.84
CA PRO A 351 -15.98 -28.24 139.75
C PRO A 351 -15.56 -29.61 140.31
N LEU A 352 -14.85 -30.40 139.49
CA LEU A 352 -14.33 -31.72 139.85
C LEU A 352 -13.24 -31.64 140.93
N VAL A 353 -12.32 -30.67 140.82
CA VAL A 353 -11.30 -30.39 141.85
C VAL A 353 -11.95 -29.89 143.13
N GLY A 354 -12.97 -29.03 143.03
CA GLY A 354 -13.74 -28.56 144.18
C GLY A 354 -14.41 -29.68 144.98
N HIS A 355 -14.84 -30.76 144.33
CA HIS A 355 -15.41 -31.93 145.01
C HIS A 355 -14.36 -32.83 145.69
N LEU A 356 -13.14 -32.93 145.16
CA LEU A 356 -12.11 -33.86 145.67
C LEU A 356 -11.33 -33.31 146.87
N LEU A 357 -11.32 -31.99 147.07
CA LEU A 357 -10.60 -31.33 148.16
C LEU A 357 -11.55 -30.39 148.92
N PRO A 358 -12.41 -30.91 149.82
CA PRO A 358 -13.27 -30.08 150.64
C PRO A 358 -12.41 -29.22 151.58
N GLY A 359 -12.39 -27.90 151.35
CA GLY A 359 -11.67 -26.91 152.17
C GLY A 359 -10.80 -25.90 151.40
N LEU A 360 -10.48 -26.16 150.13
CA LEU A 360 -9.64 -25.26 149.32
C LEU A 360 -10.43 -24.09 148.69
N PHE A 361 -11.74 -24.26 148.47
CA PHE A 361 -12.64 -23.25 147.90
C PHE A 361 -13.82 -23.04 148.86
N GLY A 362 -13.67 -22.12 149.83
CA GLY A 362 -14.70 -21.84 150.83
C GLY A 362 -16.03 -21.39 150.21
N SER A 363 -17.15 -21.95 150.70
CA SER A 363 -18.60 -21.70 150.47
C SER A 363 -19.13 -21.27 149.09
N TRP A 364 -18.28 -21.15 148.07
CA TRP A 364 -18.63 -20.59 146.76
C TRP A 364 -19.23 -21.64 145.81
N PHE A 365 -19.11 -22.92 146.15
CA PHE A 365 -19.74 -24.01 145.40
C PHE A 365 -20.74 -24.77 146.30
N PRO A 366 -21.99 -24.96 145.84
CA PRO A 366 -23.02 -25.67 146.60
C PRO A 366 -22.61 -27.14 146.79
N VAL A 367 -22.47 -27.53 148.06
CA VAL A 367 -22.13 -28.91 148.48
C VAL A 367 -23.33 -29.81 148.17
N PHE A 368 -23.19 -30.69 147.18
CA PHE A 368 -24.17 -31.74 146.93
C PHE A 368 -23.99 -32.87 147.94
N ASP A 369 -25.09 -33.33 148.55
CA ASP A 369 -25.13 -34.25 149.68
C ASP A 369 -24.34 -35.56 149.44
N GLY A 370 -23.41 -35.86 150.35
CA GLY A 370 -22.37 -36.89 150.29
C GLY A 370 -22.85 -38.34 150.39
N LYS A 371 -24.08 -38.63 149.98
CA LYS A 371 -24.66 -39.99 149.94
C LYS A 371 -24.77 -40.58 148.53
N VAL A 372 -24.08 -40.00 147.55
CA VAL A 372 -24.01 -40.51 146.16
C VAL A 372 -22.58 -40.95 145.77
N ASP A 373 -21.63 -40.90 146.71
CA ASP A 373 -20.20 -41.25 146.54
C ASP A 373 -19.90 -42.77 146.38
N GLY A 374 -20.90 -43.57 146.04
CA GLY A 374 -20.74 -44.99 145.65
C GLY A 374 -21.55 -45.40 144.42
N SER A 375 -22.25 -44.47 143.77
CA SER A 375 -23.13 -44.75 142.65
C SER A 375 -22.38 -44.75 141.31
N PRO A 376 -22.53 -45.77 140.44
CA PRO A 376 -21.93 -45.76 139.10
C PRO A 376 -22.32 -44.52 138.27
N TYR A 377 -23.45 -43.88 138.59
CA TYR A 377 -23.89 -42.64 137.94
C TYR A 377 -23.01 -41.42 138.26
N ALA A 378 -22.35 -41.36 139.42
CA ALA A 378 -21.44 -40.26 139.78
C ALA A 378 -20.13 -40.30 138.96
N ALA A 379 -19.60 -41.50 138.70
CA ALA A 379 -18.47 -41.68 137.79
C ALA A 379 -18.86 -41.40 136.34
N PHE A 380 -20.07 -41.82 135.92
CA PHE A 380 -20.61 -41.56 134.60
C PHE A 380 -20.82 -40.06 134.34
N GLY A 381 -21.34 -39.31 135.33
CA GLY A 381 -21.50 -37.86 135.24
C GLY A 381 -20.18 -37.10 135.06
N LYS A 382 -19.11 -37.55 135.71
CA LYS A 382 -17.75 -36.98 135.54
C LYS A 382 -17.18 -37.24 134.14
N ILE A 383 -17.43 -38.42 133.58
CA ILE A 383 -17.03 -38.76 132.20
C ILE A 383 -17.85 -37.93 131.19
N VAL A 384 -19.17 -37.86 131.34
CA VAL A 384 -20.08 -37.09 130.46
C VAL A 384 -19.76 -35.59 130.48
N LEU A 385 -19.30 -35.05 131.61
CA LEU A 385 -18.90 -33.63 131.72
C LEU A 385 -17.58 -33.32 131.01
N LEU A 386 -16.62 -34.25 131.02
CA LEU A 386 -15.31 -34.10 130.35
C LEU A 386 -15.36 -34.49 128.87
N LEU A 387 -16.34 -35.29 128.45
CA LEU A 387 -16.45 -35.81 127.09
C LEU A 387 -16.51 -34.71 126.01
N PRO A 388 -17.34 -33.65 126.12
CA PRO A 388 -17.39 -32.60 125.10
C PRO A 388 -16.03 -31.89 124.93
N ALA A 389 -15.35 -31.59 126.04
CA ALA A 389 -14.06 -30.89 126.01
C ALA A 389 -12.96 -31.77 125.41
N THR A 390 -12.89 -33.04 125.80
CA THR A 390 -11.93 -34.01 125.25
C THR A 390 -12.17 -34.36 123.78
N TRP A 391 -13.43 -34.41 123.35
CA TRP A 391 -13.75 -34.56 121.93
C TRP A 391 -13.33 -33.32 121.14
N LEU A 392 -13.58 -32.12 121.67
CA LEU A 392 -13.18 -30.86 121.04
C LEU A 392 -11.66 -30.76 120.88
N THR A 393 -10.88 -31.14 121.91
CA THR A 393 -9.41 -31.14 121.82
C THR A 393 -8.91 -32.16 120.80
N ALA A 394 -9.46 -33.38 120.79
CA ALA A 394 -9.12 -34.40 119.79
C ALA A 394 -9.47 -33.97 118.36
N PHE A 395 -10.65 -33.35 118.17
CA PHE A 395 -11.10 -32.83 116.89
C PHE A 395 -10.17 -31.73 116.37
N PHE A 396 -9.80 -30.75 117.20
CA PHE A 396 -8.90 -29.68 116.78
C PHE A 396 -7.46 -30.14 116.59
N THR A 397 -7.00 -31.13 117.36
CA THR A 397 -5.66 -31.72 117.17
C THR A 397 -5.57 -32.45 115.84
N LYS A 398 -6.58 -33.28 115.52
CA LYS A 398 -6.66 -33.96 114.23
C LYS A 398 -6.81 -32.97 113.07
N SER A 399 -7.70 -31.98 113.20
CA SER A 399 -7.90 -30.94 112.18
C SER A 399 -6.62 -30.13 111.93
N TYR A 400 -5.86 -29.81 112.97
CA TYR A 400 -4.58 -29.11 112.84
C TYR A 400 -3.55 -29.95 112.07
N ALA A 401 -3.42 -31.23 112.40
CA ALA A 401 -2.51 -32.14 111.69
C ALA A 401 -2.91 -32.27 110.21
N ASP A 402 -4.20 -32.47 109.93
CA ASP A 402 -4.71 -32.58 108.56
C ASP A 402 -4.46 -31.30 107.75
N PHE A 403 -4.70 -30.11 108.33
CA PHE A 403 -4.42 -28.84 107.64
C PHE A 403 -2.93 -28.54 107.47
N PHE A 404 -2.09 -28.94 108.42
CA PHE A 404 -0.64 -28.79 108.31
C PHE A 404 -0.04 -29.65 107.19
N HIS A 405 -0.53 -30.88 107.02
CA HIS A 405 -0.13 -31.72 105.90
C HIS A 405 -0.56 -31.12 104.57
N LEU A 406 -1.82 -30.67 104.46
CA LEU A 406 -2.33 -30.05 103.25
C LEU A 406 -1.55 -28.77 102.90
N GLU A 407 -1.28 -27.90 103.87
CA GLU A 407 -0.50 -26.67 103.68
C GLU A 407 0.89 -26.97 103.08
N ARG A 408 1.64 -27.90 103.66
CA ARG A 408 2.96 -28.31 103.16
C ARG A 408 2.92 -28.89 101.76
N GLU A 409 1.93 -29.73 101.46
CA GLU A 409 1.79 -30.32 100.13
C GLU A 409 1.42 -29.28 99.07
N TYR A 410 0.54 -28.33 99.37
CA TYR A 410 0.23 -27.23 98.46
C TYR A 410 1.40 -26.25 98.31
N ALA A 411 2.16 -25.99 99.37
CA ALA A 411 3.39 -25.18 99.30
C ALA A 411 4.44 -25.83 98.38
N HIS A 412 4.65 -27.14 98.53
CA HIS A 412 5.55 -27.91 97.67
C HIS A 412 5.09 -27.86 96.20
N LYS A 413 3.78 -28.06 95.95
CA LYS A 413 3.21 -27.98 94.59
C LYS A 413 3.28 -26.58 93.97
N ALA A 414 3.10 -25.52 94.77
CA ALA A 414 3.25 -24.15 94.33
C ALA A 414 4.70 -23.83 93.94
N ALA A 415 5.66 -24.24 94.78
CA ALA A 415 7.09 -24.08 94.51
C ALA A 415 7.53 -24.87 93.27
N LEU A 416 7.05 -26.11 93.10
CA LEU A 416 7.26 -26.89 91.89
C LEU A 416 6.67 -26.18 90.67
N ALA A 417 5.39 -25.78 90.71
CA ALA A 417 4.75 -25.08 89.59
C ALA A 417 5.45 -23.78 89.19
N MET A 418 5.98 -23.02 90.15
CA MET A 418 6.74 -21.78 89.90
C MET A 418 8.13 -22.04 89.31
N SER A 419 8.75 -23.17 89.64
CA SER A 419 10.10 -23.54 89.18
C SER A 419 10.13 -24.30 87.85
N ILE A 420 8.97 -24.80 87.34
CA ILE A 420 8.86 -25.47 86.03
C ILE A 420 9.51 -24.64 84.92
N ASP A 421 9.18 -23.36 84.79
CA ASP A 421 9.72 -22.50 83.73
C ASP A 421 11.25 -22.36 83.84
N GLY A 422 11.78 -22.30 85.07
CA GLY A 422 13.21 -22.31 85.33
C GLY A 422 13.90 -23.61 84.93
N PHE A 423 13.31 -24.76 85.26
CA PHE A 423 13.87 -26.07 84.92
C PHE A 423 13.86 -26.34 83.41
N LYS A 424 12.78 -25.96 82.73
CA LYS A 424 12.68 -26.03 81.26
C LYS A 424 13.77 -25.24 80.55
N ARG A 425 14.13 -24.05 81.08
CA ARG A 425 15.22 -23.23 80.54
C ARG A 425 16.60 -23.83 80.76
N GLN A 426 16.81 -24.53 81.88
CA GLN A 426 18.11 -25.12 82.22
C GLN A 426 18.36 -26.47 81.53
N ALA A 427 17.30 -27.20 81.17
CA ALA A 427 17.38 -28.51 80.52
C ALA A 427 16.35 -28.65 79.39
N PRO A 428 16.54 -27.98 78.24
CA PRO A 428 15.56 -27.94 77.16
C PRO A 428 15.32 -29.30 76.48
N THR A 429 16.30 -30.21 76.51
CA THR A 429 16.16 -31.56 75.96
C THR A 429 15.17 -32.43 76.72
N TYR A 430 14.91 -32.12 77.99
CA TYR A 430 14.02 -32.88 78.87
C TYR A 430 12.73 -32.10 79.18
N GLU A 431 12.35 -31.14 78.33
CA GLU A 431 11.21 -30.26 78.59
C GLU A 431 9.92 -31.05 78.82
N GLU A 432 9.69 -32.11 78.04
CA GLU A 432 8.51 -32.96 78.12
C GLU A 432 8.53 -33.85 79.37
N GLU A 433 9.67 -34.48 79.71
CA GLU A 433 9.76 -35.30 80.92
C GLU A 433 9.61 -34.46 82.20
N ILE A 434 10.25 -33.29 82.27
CA ILE A 434 10.14 -32.37 83.42
C ILE A 434 8.68 -31.88 83.56
N THR A 435 8.03 -31.56 82.45
CA THR A 435 6.61 -31.16 82.46
C THR A 435 5.74 -32.32 82.95
N ALA A 436 5.92 -33.52 82.41
CA ALA A 436 5.13 -34.70 82.76
C ALA A 436 5.28 -35.07 84.24
N GLU A 437 6.51 -35.07 84.77
CA GLU A 437 6.78 -35.40 86.17
C GLU A 437 6.11 -34.39 87.12
N VAL A 438 6.25 -33.09 86.85
CA VAL A 438 5.63 -32.06 87.69
C VAL A 438 4.10 -32.08 87.58
N PHE A 439 3.53 -32.31 86.38
CA PHE A 439 2.08 -32.47 86.24
C PHE A 439 1.56 -33.71 86.96
N MET A 440 2.31 -34.83 86.92
CA MET A 440 1.96 -36.03 87.66
C MET A 440 1.96 -35.76 89.17
N GLU A 441 2.97 -35.07 89.69
CA GLU A 441 3.03 -34.71 91.11
C GLU A 441 1.93 -33.73 91.51
N ILE A 442 1.62 -32.72 90.68
CA ILE A 442 0.53 -31.77 90.95
C ILE A 442 -0.85 -32.47 90.93
N ARG A 443 -1.07 -33.40 89.99
CA ARG A 443 -2.35 -34.14 89.83
C ARG A 443 -2.67 -35.08 91.00
N THR A 444 -1.66 -35.59 91.72
CA THR A 444 -1.92 -36.48 92.86
C THR A 444 -2.78 -35.78 93.91
N ASN A 445 -3.90 -36.37 94.33
CA ASN A 445 -4.77 -35.74 95.31
C ASN A 445 -4.09 -35.73 96.69
N PRO A 446 -3.86 -34.55 97.31
CA PRO A 446 -3.27 -34.45 98.65
C PRO A 446 -4.01 -35.26 99.72
N ALA A 447 -5.33 -35.43 99.56
CA ALA A 447 -6.15 -36.18 100.52
C ALA A 447 -5.92 -37.71 100.50
N ASN A 448 -5.22 -38.25 99.50
CA ASN A 448 -4.96 -39.69 99.38
C ASN A 448 -3.65 -40.13 100.03
N ARG A 449 -2.79 -39.21 100.47
CA ARG A 449 -1.57 -39.53 101.23
C ARG A 449 -1.97 -39.64 102.71
N LEU A 450 -1.92 -40.85 103.26
CA LEU A 450 -2.24 -41.14 104.66
C LEU A 450 -1.46 -40.17 105.57
N GLY A 451 -2.17 -39.24 106.21
CA GLY A 451 -1.59 -38.33 107.19
C GLY A 451 -0.93 -39.14 108.32
N THR A 452 0.20 -38.67 108.81
CA THR A 452 0.86 -39.29 109.96
C THR A 452 -0.10 -39.35 111.14
N GLU A 453 -0.19 -40.51 111.81
CA GLU A 453 -1.06 -40.70 112.97
C GLU A 453 -0.85 -39.55 113.98
N PRO A 454 -1.90 -38.80 114.34
CA PRO A 454 -1.77 -37.72 115.31
C PRO A 454 -1.25 -38.30 116.62
N ALA A 455 -0.22 -37.68 117.19
CA ALA A 455 0.39 -38.10 118.45
C ALA A 455 -0.70 -38.40 119.49
N SER A 456 -0.73 -39.64 119.97
CA SER A 456 -1.77 -40.15 120.87
C SER A 456 -1.93 -39.24 122.09
N HIS A 457 -3.14 -38.68 122.26
CA HIS A 457 -3.45 -37.74 123.33
C HIS A 457 -3.19 -38.39 124.70
N PRO A 458 -2.50 -37.71 125.65
CA PRO A 458 -2.11 -38.27 126.95
C PRO A 458 -3.28 -38.68 127.86
N LEU A 459 -4.53 -38.42 127.45
CA LEU A 459 -5.73 -38.82 128.17
C LEU A 459 -6.20 -40.23 127.81
N TYR A 460 -5.86 -40.76 126.63
CA TYR A 460 -6.23 -42.12 126.24
C TYR A 460 -5.55 -43.15 127.16
N ASP A 461 -4.31 -42.85 127.54
CA ASP A 461 -3.48 -43.68 128.43
C ASP A 461 -3.87 -43.56 129.91
N VAL A 462 -4.50 -42.43 130.28
CA VAL A 462 -5.02 -42.19 131.64
C VAL A 462 -6.42 -42.80 131.80
N LEU A 463 -7.30 -42.66 130.80
CA LEU A 463 -8.65 -43.23 130.82
C LEU A 463 -8.62 -44.77 130.81
N SER A 464 -7.73 -45.39 130.03
CA SER A 464 -7.57 -46.86 130.01
C SER A 464 -7.11 -47.41 131.37
N LYS A 465 -6.16 -46.75 132.04
CA LYS A 465 -5.65 -47.13 133.37
C LYS A 465 -6.66 -46.94 134.49
N VAL A 466 -7.48 -45.88 134.43
CA VAL A 466 -8.49 -45.60 135.47
C VAL A 466 -9.70 -46.53 135.35
N VAL A 467 -10.15 -46.84 134.12
CA VAL A 467 -11.26 -47.79 133.90
C VAL A 467 -10.85 -49.22 134.27
N GLY A 468 -9.62 -49.64 133.96
CA GLY A 468 -9.10 -50.95 134.36
C GLY A 468 -9.07 -51.16 135.89
N LYS A 469 -8.61 -50.16 136.65
CA LYS A 469 -8.52 -50.25 138.12
C LYS A 469 -9.87 -50.27 138.85
N VAL A 470 -10.93 -49.71 138.26
CA VAL A 470 -12.27 -49.70 138.90
C VAL A 470 -13.00 -51.03 138.70
N LEU A 471 -12.70 -51.78 137.62
CA LEU A 471 -13.29 -53.10 137.37
C LEU A 471 -12.69 -54.20 138.24
N GLU A 472 -11.40 -54.15 138.58
CA GLU A 472 -10.77 -55.16 139.44
C GLU A 472 -11.20 -55.06 140.92
N LYS A 473 -11.48 -53.86 141.44
CA LYS A 473 -11.75 -53.66 142.88
C LYS A 473 -13.13 -54.16 143.35
N LYS A 474 -14.05 -54.52 142.45
CA LYS A 474 -15.39 -55.02 142.80
C LYS A 474 -15.50 -56.56 142.81
N GLY A 475 -14.42 -57.27 142.46
CA GLY A 475 -14.39 -58.73 142.35
C GLY A 475 -14.02 -59.49 143.64
N GLU A 476 -13.43 -58.84 144.64
CA GLU A 476 -12.80 -59.55 145.76
C GLU A 476 -13.23 -59.02 147.14
N VAL A 477 -14.51 -59.13 147.54
CA VAL A 477 -14.88 -59.35 148.96
C VAL A 477 -16.26 -60.04 149.02
N LYS A 478 -16.30 -61.33 148.69
CA LYS A 478 -17.34 -62.28 149.13
C LYS A 478 -16.81 -63.71 149.02
N LYS A 479 -16.04 -64.16 150.02
CA LYS A 479 -15.93 -65.56 150.49
C LYS A 479 -14.99 -65.64 151.70
N ASP A 480 -15.60 -65.62 152.89
CA ASP A 480 -15.12 -66.32 154.08
C ASP A 480 -15.83 -67.69 154.13
N GLY A 481 -15.13 -68.74 154.54
CA GLY A 481 -15.72 -69.95 155.13
C GLY A 481 -15.89 -71.19 154.24
N ALA A 482 -14.80 -71.94 154.01
CA ALA A 482 -14.66 -73.41 154.10
C ALA A 482 -13.27 -73.82 153.57
#